data_AF-A0A812NU37-F1
#
_entry.id   AF-A0A812NU37-F1
#
_cell.length_a   1.000
_cell.length_b   1.000
_cell.length_c   1.000
_cell.angle_alpha   90.00
_cell.angle_beta   90.00
_cell.angle_gamma   90.00
#
_symmetry.space_group_name_H-M   'P 1'
#
loop_
_entity.id
_entity.type
_entity.pdbx_description
1 polymer ?
#
loop_
_entity_poly.entity_id
_entity_poly.type
_entity_poly.pdbx_seq_one_letter_code
_entity_poly.pdbx_strand_id
1 'polypeptide(L)'
;MTLAVQQLADYLPELGFKVSQLIPRARKPLVTLEDTKSVLTEVDVSINNSLPLYNSQLLRAYSMLDPRVRPLVLLVKVWAKGKKVCGAQGGNLSSYSWTIMVIYFLQLVGLLPSLQLLSKEERTLETRDYWAHERPFEVGFLTAEDYKKDVADGKIAAPSGEENLTLADLLYGFMQFYSKEYQWGSEAAWPQLLWTPPARLVGCCWLCRGGLCAEA
;
A
#
# COMPACT_ATOMS: atom_id res chain seq x y z
N MET A 1 20.45 -8.59 -16.32
CA MET A 1 20.00 -8.43 -14.91
C MET A 1 20.25 -9.68 -14.07
N THR A 2 19.91 -10.87 -14.57
CA THR A 2 20.16 -12.16 -13.88
C THR A 2 21.62 -12.36 -13.45
N LEU A 3 22.58 -11.96 -14.29
CA LEU A 3 24.01 -12.07 -13.97
C LEU A 3 24.42 -11.19 -12.77
N ALA A 4 23.82 -10.01 -12.61
CA ALA A 4 24.20 -9.08 -11.54
C ALA A 4 23.79 -9.59 -10.15
N VAL A 5 22.59 -10.18 -10.03
CA VAL A 5 22.14 -10.79 -8.77
C VAL A 5 22.92 -12.06 -8.47
N GLN A 6 23.29 -12.84 -9.50
CA GLN A 6 24.16 -14.00 -9.34
C GLN A 6 25.55 -13.58 -8.82
N GLN A 7 26.20 -12.62 -9.48
CA GLN A 7 27.50 -12.09 -9.05
C GLN A 7 27.45 -11.52 -7.64
N LEU A 8 26.36 -10.83 -7.27
CA LEU A 8 26.16 -10.35 -5.92
C LEU A 8 26.07 -11.52 -4.93
N ALA A 9 25.28 -12.55 -5.23
CA ALA A 9 25.14 -13.73 -4.39
C ALA A 9 26.48 -14.45 -4.20
N ASP A 10 27.33 -14.48 -5.22
CA ASP A 10 28.65 -15.11 -5.15
C ASP A 10 29.62 -14.31 -4.27
N TYR A 11 29.49 -12.98 -4.22
CA TYR A 11 30.36 -12.08 -3.43
C TYR A 11 29.93 -11.89 -1.97
N LEU A 12 28.62 -12.01 -1.67
CA LEU A 12 28.06 -11.80 -0.32
C LEU A 12 28.72 -12.66 0.79
N PRO A 13 29.10 -13.93 0.57
CA PRO A 13 29.81 -14.74 1.56
C PRO A 13 31.17 -14.16 1.98
N GLU A 14 31.90 -13.52 1.07
CA GLU A 14 33.19 -12.88 1.39
C GLU A 14 33.03 -11.72 2.37
N LEU A 15 31.87 -11.08 2.39
CA LEU A 15 31.51 -10.00 3.30
C LEU A 15 30.91 -10.49 4.64
N GLY A 16 30.75 -11.80 4.82
CA GLY A 16 30.19 -12.41 6.03
C GLY A 16 28.67 -12.56 6.05
N PHE A 17 28.00 -12.38 4.90
CA PHE A 17 26.58 -12.66 4.76
C PHE A 17 26.35 -14.09 4.28
N LYS A 18 25.29 -14.73 4.77
CA LYS A 18 24.87 -16.04 4.29
C LYS A 18 23.75 -15.86 3.27
N VAL A 19 23.94 -16.35 2.05
CA VAL A 19 22.86 -16.37 1.06
C VAL A 19 21.89 -17.50 1.39
N SER A 20 20.66 -17.16 1.76
CA SER A 20 19.61 -18.14 2.07
C SER A 20 18.81 -18.55 0.84
N GLN A 21 18.56 -17.61 -0.08
CA GLN A 21 17.82 -17.89 -1.29
C GLN A 21 18.33 -17.06 -2.47
N LEU A 22 18.41 -17.68 -3.64
CA LEU A 22 18.72 -17.00 -4.89
C LEU A 22 17.62 -17.32 -5.91
N ILE A 23 16.94 -16.28 -6.40
CA ILE A 23 15.87 -16.39 -7.39
C ILE A 23 16.26 -15.59 -8.65
N PRO A 24 17.18 -16.11 -9.47
CA PRO A 24 17.80 -15.35 -10.55
C PRO A 24 16.88 -15.25 -11.79
N ARG A 25 15.95 -16.21 -11.93
CA ARG A 25 15.00 -16.30 -13.05
C ARG A 25 13.61 -15.73 -12.71
N ALA A 26 13.41 -15.16 -11.51
CA ALA A 26 12.21 -14.41 -11.24
C ALA A 26 12.15 -13.14 -12.10
N ARG A 27 10.93 -12.63 -12.32
CA ARG A 27 10.68 -11.41 -13.09
C ARG A 27 11.46 -10.20 -12.55
N LYS A 28 11.57 -10.11 -11.23
CA LYS A 28 12.53 -9.25 -10.54
C LYS A 28 13.52 -10.19 -9.84
N PRO A 29 14.76 -10.32 -10.35
CA PRO A 29 15.77 -11.15 -9.72
C PRO A 29 15.99 -10.70 -8.27
N LEU A 30 16.00 -11.67 -7.36
CA LEU A 30 16.05 -11.47 -5.92
C LEU A 30 17.13 -12.37 -5.32
N VAL A 31 17.89 -11.84 -4.36
CA VAL A 31 18.72 -12.63 -3.46
C VAL A 31 18.28 -12.31 -2.04
N THR A 32 18.00 -13.36 -1.27
CA THR A 32 17.70 -13.26 0.16
C THR A 32 18.94 -13.68 0.93
N LEU A 33 19.32 -12.86 1.89
CA LEU A 33 20.52 -13.06 2.70
C LEU A 33 20.19 -12.95 4.19
N GLU A 34 21.02 -13.59 5.01
CA GLU A 34 21.00 -13.53 6.46
C GLU A 34 22.33 -12.90 6.91
N ASP A 35 22.24 -11.93 7.82
CA ASP A 35 23.43 -11.39 8.46
C ASP A 35 23.75 -12.21 9.70
N THR A 36 24.83 -12.99 9.62
CA THR A 36 25.26 -13.89 10.69
C THR A 36 25.71 -13.18 11.97
N LYS A 37 25.95 -11.86 11.90
CA LYS A 37 26.43 -11.04 13.03
C LYS A 37 25.35 -10.16 13.65
N SER A 38 24.19 -10.02 13.01
CA SER A 38 23.09 -9.21 13.53
C SER A 38 21.82 -10.04 13.78
N VAL A 39 20.81 -9.38 14.35
CA VAL A 39 19.45 -9.94 14.52
C VAL A 39 18.65 -9.97 13.21
N LEU A 40 19.24 -9.52 12.08
CA LEU A 40 18.58 -9.53 10.78
C LEU A 40 18.66 -10.92 10.15
N THR A 41 17.58 -11.68 10.31
CA THR A 41 17.52 -13.08 9.86
C THR A 41 17.15 -13.25 8.40
N GLU A 42 16.56 -12.23 7.75
CA GLU A 42 16.10 -12.34 6.36
C GLU A 42 16.08 -10.95 5.69
N VAL A 43 16.90 -10.76 4.67
CA VAL A 43 17.04 -9.49 3.93
C VAL A 43 16.94 -9.79 2.43
N ASP A 44 15.92 -9.21 1.80
CA ASP A 44 15.69 -9.31 0.36
C ASP A 44 16.40 -8.18 -0.40
N VAL A 45 17.27 -8.54 -1.34
CA VAL A 45 17.99 -7.61 -2.21
C VAL A 45 17.57 -7.84 -3.66
N SER A 46 17.09 -6.77 -4.31
CA SER A 46 16.75 -6.77 -5.73
C SER A 46 17.46 -5.62 -6.44
N ILE A 47 17.84 -5.83 -7.70
CA ILE A 47 18.58 -4.86 -8.50
C ILE A 47 17.64 -4.19 -9.51
N ASN A 48 17.74 -2.86 -9.64
CA ASN A 48 16.96 -2.04 -10.58
C ASN A 48 15.44 -2.18 -10.39
N ASN A 49 14.99 -2.29 -9.14
CA ASN A 49 13.58 -2.34 -8.78
C ASN A 49 13.17 -1.02 -8.10
N SER A 50 12.92 0.00 -8.91
CA SER A 50 12.62 1.37 -8.43
C SER A 50 11.16 1.57 -8.01
N LEU A 51 10.21 0.87 -8.63
CA LEU A 51 8.78 1.04 -8.33
C LEU A 51 8.41 0.80 -6.85
N PRO A 52 8.96 -0.22 -6.15
CA PRO A 52 8.72 -0.41 -4.72
C PRO A 52 9.21 0.74 -3.83
N LEU A 53 10.20 1.52 -4.28
CA LEU A 53 10.66 2.71 -3.54
C LEU A 53 9.55 3.76 -3.48
N TYR A 54 8.94 4.06 -4.62
CA TYR A 54 7.81 5.00 -4.71
C TYR A 54 6.60 4.52 -3.91
N ASN A 55 6.24 3.23 -4.02
CA ASN A 55 5.16 2.65 -3.23
C ASN A 55 5.44 2.78 -1.72
N SER A 56 6.68 2.51 -1.29
CA SER A 56 7.05 2.62 0.13
C SER A 56 6.97 4.07 0.63
N GLN A 57 7.36 5.04 -0.21
CA GLN A 57 7.22 6.46 0.10
C GLN A 57 5.75 6.89 0.16
N LEU A 58 4.90 6.41 -0.75
CA LEU A 58 3.46 6.67 -0.74
C LEU A 58 2.80 6.11 0.53
N LEU A 59 3.08 4.85 0.88
CA LEU A 59 2.57 4.24 2.13
C LEU A 59 3.05 5.00 3.37
N ARG A 60 4.30 5.47 3.36
CA ARG A 60 4.83 6.33 4.42
C ARG A 60 4.06 7.64 4.50
N ALA A 61 3.79 8.30 3.37
CA ALA A 61 3.03 9.55 3.33
C ALA A 61 1.65 9.36 3.98
N TYR A 62 0.90 8.33 3.59
CA TYR A 62 -0.39 8.00 4.23
C TYR A 62 -0.26 7.77 5.74
N SER A 63 0.78 7.05 6.17
CA SER A 63 1.02 6.78 7.59
C SER A 63 1.31 8.03 8.43
N MET A 64 1.69 9.13 7.78
CA MET A 64 1.98 10.42 8.42
C MET A 64 0.78 11.36 8.41
N LEU A 65 -0.26 11.08 7.63
CA LEU A 65 -1.49 11.89 7.58
C LEU A 65 -2.40 11.65 8.78
N ASP A 66 -2.57 10.39 9.17
CA ASP A 66 -3.43 10.02 10.29
C ASP A 66 -2.75 8.96 11.19
N PRO A 67 -2.68 9.20 12.53
CA PRO A 67 -1.98 8.29 13.45
C PRO A 67 -2.61 6.90 13.55
N ARG A 68 -3.88 6.72 13.15
CA ARG A 68 -4.62 5.46 13.20
C ARG A 68 -4.27 4.51 12.05
N VAL A 69 -3.64 5.01 10.98
CA VAL A 69 -3.26 4.20 9.80
C VAL A 69 -2.35 3.05 10.18
N ARG A 70 -1.24 3.33 10.89
CA ARG A 70 -0.24 2.29 11.22
C ARG A 70 -0.82 1.22 12.15
N PRO A 71 -1.49 1.55 13.28
CA PRO A 71 -2.12 0.55 14.12
C PRO A 71 -3.17 -0.28 13.39
N LEU A 72 -4.03 0.34 12.57
CA LEU A 72 -5.07 -0.37 11.83
C LEU A 72 -4.49 -1.37 10.83
N VAL A 73 -3.48 -0.96 10.06
CA VAL A 73 -2.75 -1.86 9.14
C VAL A 73 -2.14 -3.04 9.89
N LEU A 74 -1.55 -2.80 11.06
CA LEU A 74 -0.97 -3.87 11.89
C LEU A 74 -2.04 -4.83 12.41
N LEU A 75 -3.16 -4.32 12.92
CA LEU A 75 -4.28 -5.13 13.41
C LEU A 75 -4.84 -6.04 12.30
N VAL A 76 -5.12 -5.47 11.13
CA VAL A 76 -5.61 -6.22 9.97
C VAL A 76 -4.59 -7.27 9.53
N LYS A 77 -3.29 -6.94 9.49
CA LYS A 77 -2.24 -7.90 9.15
C LYS A 77 -2.11 -9.04 10.16
N VAL A 78 -2.18 -8.75 11.46
CA VAL A 78 -2.14 -9.76 12.52
C VAL A 78 -3.34 -10.70 12.40
N TRP A 79 -4.54 -10.14 12.20
CA TRP A 79 -5.74 -10.92 11.94
C TRP A 79 -5.60 -11.80 10.69
N ALA A 80 -5.15 -11.23 9.56
CA ALA A 80 -5.01 -11.95 8.29
C ALA A 80 -3.98 -13.09 8.39
N LYS A 81 -2.87 -12.87 9.11
CA LYS A 81 -1.90 -13.92 9.41
C LYS A 81 -2.50 -15.02 10.30
N GLY A 82 -3.21 -14.64 11.37
CA GLY A 82 -3.89 -15.58 12.26
C GLY A 82 -4.95 -16.43 11.54
N LYS A 83 -5.60 -15.89 10.51
CA LYS A 83 -6.55 -16.60 9.64
C LYS A 83 -5.91 -17.31 8.44
N LYS A 84 -4.57 -17.25 8.29
CA LYS A 84 -3.81 -17.84 7.18
C LYS A 84 -4.27 -17.35 5.79
N VAL A 85 -4.73 -16.10 5.71
CA VAL A 85 -5.13 -15.40 4.46
C VAL A 85 -4.13 -14.31 4.07
N CYS A 86 -2.91 -14.37 4.62
CA CYS A 86 -1.82 -13.45 4.32
C CYS A 86 -0.62 -14.23 3.77
N GLY A 87 -0.14 -13.86 2.58
CA GLY A 87 1.07 -14.44 1.98
C GLY A 87 0.89 -14.77 0.49
N ALA A 88 1.52 -13.97 -0.38
CA ALA A 88 1.42 -14.13 -1.84
C ALA A 88 1.92 -15.50 -2.34
N GLN A 89 2.93 -16.06 -1.67
CA GLN A 89 3.49 -17.37 -2.03
C GLN A 89 2.47 -18.51 -1.86
N GLY A 90 1.46 -18.34 -1.01
CA GLY A 90 0.38 -19.31 -0.81
C GLY A 90 -0.89 -19.02 -1.62
N GLY A 91 -0.84 -18.12 -2.61
CA GLY A 91 -2.01 -17.71 -3.39
C GLY A 91 -2.95 -16.74 -2.65
N ASN A 92 -2.57 -16.29 -1.46
CA ASN A 92 -3.33 -15.33 -0.66
C ASN A 92 -2.91 -13.89 -0.93
N LEU A 93 -3.65 -12.93 -0.41
CA LEU A 93 -3.30 -11.51 -0.49
C LEU A 93 -1.96 -11.23 0.20
N SER A 94 -1.12 -10.43 -0.46
CA SER A 94 0.17 -10.01 0.08
C SER A 94 -0.01 -9.02 1.24
N SER A 95 1.02 -8.87 2.08
CA SER A 95 1.01 -7.83 3.12
C SER A 95 0.82 -6.42 2.54
N TYR A 96 1.30 -6.17 1.32
CA TYR A 96 1.12 -4.90 0.63
C TYR A 96 -0.35 -4.72 0.24
N SER A 97 -0.97 -5.76 -0.33
CA SER A 97 -2.39 -5.76 -0.71
C SER A 97 -3.30 -5.44 0.49
N TRP A 98 -3.07 -6.05 1.64
CA TRP A 98 -3.80 -5.75 2.87
C TRP A 98 -3.62 -4.28 3.32
N THR A 99 -2.41 -3.73 3.17
CA THR A 99 -2.14 -2.33 3.52
C THR A 99 -2.91 -1.37 2.61
N ILE A 100 -2.92 -1.66 1.31
CA ILE A 100 -3.68 -0.90 0.32
C ILE A 100 -5.18 -0.95 0.58
N MET A 101 -5.74 -2.12 0.90
CA MET A 101 -7.16 -2.25 1.26
C MET A 101 -7.53 -1.38 2.46
N VAL A 102 -6.66 -1.32 3.48
CA VAL A 102 -6.88 -0.45 4.63
C VAL A 102 -6.84 1.03 4.22
N ILE A 103 -5.87 1.45 3.41
CA ILE A 103 -5.79 2.84 2.92
C ILE A 103 -7.04 3.20 2.11
N TYR A 104 -7.48 2.32 1.21
CA TYR A 104 -8.68 2.53 0.42
C TYR A 104 -9.93 2.68 1.29
N PHE A 105 -10.11 1.79 2.27
CA PHE A 105 -11.20 1.92 3.24
C PHE A 105 -11.14 3.26 3.98
N LEU A 106 -9.95 3.68 4.45
CA LEU A 106 -9.76 4.97 5.12
C LEU A 106 -10.03 6.18 4.23
N GLN A 107 -9.83 6.06 2.92
CA GLN A 107 -10.23 7.08 1.95
C GLN A 107 -11.75 7.18 1.82
N LEU A 108 -12.45 6.05 1.78
CA LEU A 108 -13.91 6.02 1.67
C LEU A 108 -14.62 6.62 2.89
N VAL A 109 -14.09 6.39 4.10
CA VAL A 109 -14.62 7.02 5.33
C VAL A 109 -14.19 8.47 5.49
N GLY A 110 -13.44 9.02 4.52
CA GLY A 110 -13.05 10.44 4.48
C GLY A 110 -11.91 10.81 5.44
N LEU A 111 -11.18 9.83 5.98
CA LEU A 111 -10.03 10.08 6.86
C LEU A 111 -8.72 10.29 6.10
N LEU A 112 -8.61 9.77 4.88
CA LEU A 112 -7.45 9.98 4.01
C LEU A 112 -7.87 10.55 2.65
N PRO A 113 -7.08 11.46 2.06
CA PRO A 113 -7.25 11.86 0.67
C PRO A 113 -6.70 10.79 -0.30
N SER A 114 -6.89 10.98 -1.60
CA SER A 114 -6.04 10.32 -2.60
C SER A 114 -4.86 11.20 -2.94
N LEU A 115 -3.68 10.89 -2.39
CA LEU A 115 -2.46 11.69 -2.60
C LEU A 115 -2.00 11.73 -4.06
N GLN A 116 -2.34 10.71 -4.83
CA GLN A 116 -1.99 10.63 -6.26
C GLN A 116 -2.87 11.53 -7.10
N LEU A 117 -4.18 11.59 -6.81
CA LEU A 117 -5.09 12.52 -7.50
C LEU A 117 -4.79 13.98 -7.16
N LEU A 118 -4.16 14.24 -6.01
CA LEU A 118 -3.73 15.57 -5.60
C LEU A 118 -2.32 15.92 -6.11
N SER A 119 -1.64 15.00 -6.81
CA SER A 119 -0.34 15.29 -7.41
C SER A 119 -0.51 16.35 -8.50
N LYS A 120 0.28 17.42 -8.41
CA LYS A 120 0.36 18.46 -9.46
C LYS A 120 1.44 18.16 -10.50
N GLU A 121 2.37 17.28 -10.15
CA GLU A 121 3.49 16.90 -11.02
C GLU A 121 3.19 15.53 -11.65
N GLU A 122 3.20 15.50 -12.99
CA GLU A 122 3.26 14.26 -13.74
C GLU A 122 4.68 13.71 -13.65
N ARG A 123 4.87 12.72 -12.77
CA ARG A 123 6.15 12.02 -12.63
C ARG A 123 6.00 10.62 -13.18
N THR A 124 6.71 10.33 -14.27
CA THR A 124 6.73 9.00 -14.88
C THR A 124 8.05 8.27 -14.63
N LEU A 125 7.96 6.95 -14.55
CA LEU A 125 9.07 6.03 -14.37
C LEU A 125 8.94 4.94 -15.44
N GLU A 126 9.92 4.89 -16.33
CA GLU A 126 10.04 3.78 -17.28
C GLU A 126 10.54 2.53 -16.55
N THR A 127 9.69 1.51 -16.49
CA THR A 127 10.09 0.21 -15.94
C THR A 127 9.28 -0.93 -16.55
N ARG A 128 9.67 -2.16 -16.21
CA ARG A 128 9.00 -3.36 -16.71
C ARG A 128 7.76 -3.68 -15.89
N ASP A 129 6.66 -3.93 -16.60
CA ASP A 129 5.39 -4.37 -16.03
C ASP A 129 5.37 -5.86 -15.66
N TYR A 130 4.20 -6.34 -15.22
CA TYR A 130 4.01 -7.74 -14.83
C TYR A 130 4.31 -8.73 -15.97
N TRP A 131 4.11 -8.31 -17.22
CA TRP A 131 4.33 -9.08 -18.45
C TRP A 131 5.70 -8.85 -19.07
N ALA A 132 6.60 -8.17 -18.34
CA ALA A 132 7.94 -7.77 -18.77
C ALA A 132 7.98 -6.78 -19.95
N HIS A 133 6.88 -6.09 -20.24
CA HIS A 133 6.87 -4.97 -21.18
C HIS A 133 7.40 -3.71 -20.51
N GLU A 134 8.28 -2.99 -21.20
CA GLU A 134 8.71 -1.66 -20.77
C GLU A 134 7.59 -0.67 -21.06
N ARG A 135 7.15 0.03 -20.03
CA ARG A 135 6.11 1.06 -20.12
C ARG A 135 6.32 2.15 -19.07
N PRO A 136 5.82 3.36 -19.32
CA PRO A 136 5.75 4.39 -18.30
C PRO A 136 4.76 3.96 -17.22
N PHE A 137 5.20 4.11 -15.98
CA PHE A 137 4.34 4.15 -14.80
C PHE A 137 4.35 5.55 -14.28
N GLU A 138 3.19 6.16 -14.15
CA GLU A 138 3.11 7.37 -13.37
C GLU A 138 3.32 6.96 -11.88
N VAL A 139 4.06 7.78 -11.16
CA VAL A 139 4.49 7.54 -9.77
C VAL A 139 4.38 8.82 -8.94
N GLY A 140 3.77 9.87 -9.50
CA GLY A 140 3.51 11.13 -8.82
C GLY A 140 2.51 10.97 -7.68
N PHE A 141 2.81 11.59 -6.54
CA PHE A 141 1.89 11.75 -5.44
C PHE A 141 2.29 12.98 -4.62
N LEU A 142 1.31 13.64 -4.00
CA LEU A 142 1.56 14.73 -3.07
C LEU A 142 2.18 14.20 -1.77
N THR A 143 3.26 14.81 -1.30
CA THR A 143 3.88 14.39 -0.04
C THR A 143 2.97 14.70 1.16
N ALA A 144 3.21 14.03 2.29
CA ALA A 144 2.41 14.28 3.49
C ALA A 144 2.60 15.72 4.01
N GLU A 145 3.82 16.24 3.91
CA GLU A 145 4.21 17.59 4.28
C GLU A 145 3.50 18.62 3.41
N ASP A 146 3.53 18.44 2.09
CA ASP A 146 2.88 19.35 1.14
C ASP A 146 1.36 19.30 1.26
N TYR A 147 0.79 18.11 1.48
CA TYR A 147 -0.65 17.98 1.74
C TYR A 147 -1.07 18.77 2.98
N LYS A 148 -0.37 18.61 4.11
CA LYS A 148 -0.68 19.34 5.34
C LYS A 148 -0.55 20.85 5.16
N LYS A 149 0.45 21.29 4.40
CA LYS A 149 0.65 22.69 4.06
C LYS A 149 -0.49 23.22 3.18
N ASP A 150 -0.84 22.52 2.12
CA ASP A 150 -1.92 22.94 1.22
C ASP A 150 -3.30 22.95 1.90
N VAL A 151 -3.53 22.07 2.87
CA VAL A 151 -4.73 22.12 3.74
C VAL A 151 -4.69 23.34 4.67
N ALA A 152 -3.56 23.61 5.32
CA ALA A 152 -3.41 24.77 6.20
C ALA A 152 -3.55 26.10 5.43
N ASP A 153 -3.08 26.15 4.19
CA ASP A 153 -3.21 27.28 3.28
C ASP A 153 -4.63 27.41 2.67
N GLY A 154 -5.54 26.46 2.94
CA GLY A 154 -6.90 26.43 2.40
C GLY A 154 -7.00 26.11 0.90
N LYS A 155 -5.92 25.60 0.28
CA LYS A 155 -5.89 25.19 -1.13
C LYS A 155 -6.57 23.85 -1.37
N ILE A 156 -6.53 22.97 -0.37
CA ILE A 156 -7.14 21.65 -0.39
C ILE A 156 -8.09 21.55 0.82
N ALA A 157 -9.27 20.99 0.62
CA ALA A 157 -10.19 20.73 1.72
C ALA A 157 -9.60 19.70 2.69
N ALA A 158 -9.73 19.97 4.00
CA ALA A 158 -9.38 19.00 5.03
C ALA A 158 -10.22 17.71 4.87
N PRO A 159 -9.74 16.57 5.38
CA PRO A 159 -10.52 15.34 5.39
C PRO A 159 -11.87 15.59 6.08
N SER A 160 -12.97 15.14 5.46
CA SER A 160 -14.33 15.35 5.96
C SER A 160 -14.85 14.19 6.82
N GLY A 161 -14.01 13.19 7.10
CA GLY A 161 -14.36 12.03 7.90
C GLY A 161 -14.57 12.37 9.37
N GLU A 162 -15.35 11.54 10.07
CA GLU A 162 -15.61 11.75 11.49
C GLU A 162 -14.32 11.64 12.31
N GLU A 163 -13.94 12.74 12.97
CA GLU A 163 -12.70 12.81 13.76
C GLU A 163 -12.71 11.81 14.93
N ASN A 164 -13.88 11.48 15.48
CA ASN A 164 -14.05 10.70 16.71
C ASN A 164 -14.05 9.17 16.52
N LEU A 165 -13.82 8.64 15.32
CA LEU A 165 -13.77 7.19 15.10
C LEU A 165 -12.57 6.55 15.83
N THR A 166 -12.84 5.58 16.70
CA THR A 166 -11.79 4.84 17.39
C THR A 166 -11.15 3.80 16.48
N LEU A 167 -9.99 3.26 16.88
CA LEU A 167 -9.37 2.13 16.16
C LEU A 167 -10.28 0.90 16.12
N ALA A 168 -11.12 0.69 17.14
CA ALA A 168 -12.07 -0.42 17.17
C ALA A 168 -13.19 -0.22 16.14
N ASP A 169 -13.72 1.00 16.03
CA ASP A 169 -14.76 1.35 15.06
C ASP A 169 -14.23 1.18 13.63
N LEU A 170 -13.00 1.65 13.37
CA LEU A 170 -12.36 1.51 12.07
C LEU A 170 -12.08 0.05 11.72
N LEU A 171 -11.64 -0.77 12.68
CA LEU A 171 -11.43 -2.20 12.44
C LEU A 171 -12.75 -2.91 12.15
N TYR A 172 -13.80 -2.61 12.93
CA TYR A 172 -15.13 -3.18 12.70
C TYR A 172 -15.68 -2.76 11.33
N GLY A 173 -15.61 -1.47 11.01
CA GLY A 173 -16.04 -0.92 9.72
C GLY A 173 -15.28 -1.53 8.55
N PHE A 174 -13.96 -1.71 8.66
CA PHE A 174 -13.15 -2.37 7.64
C PHE A 174 -13.65 -3.80 7.36
N MET A 175 -13.91 -4.58 8.42
CA MET A 175 -14.40 -5.96 8.29
C MET A 175 -15.82 -5.99 7.71
N GLN A 176 -16.69 -5.09 8.15
CA GLN A 176 -18.06 -4.97 7.64
C GLN A 176 -18.06 -4.61 6.16
N PHE A 177 -17.29 -3.60 5.77
CA PHE A 177 -17.18 -3.13 4.40
C PHE A 177 -16.76 -4.26 3.46
N TYR A 178 -15.63 -4.92 3.71
CA TYR A 178 -15.11 -5.96 2.83
C TYR A 178 -15.89 -7.29 2.87
N SER A 179 -16.74 -7.50 3.88
CA SER A 179 -17.58 -8.71 3.98
C SER A 179 -18.98 -8.55 3.41
N LYS A 180 -19.56 -7.33 3.45
CA LYS A 180 -20.98 -7.11 3.10
C LYS A 180 -21.22 -6.08 2.01
N GLU A 181 -20.37 -5.05 1.91
CA GLU A 181 -20.62 -3.90 1.05
C GLU A 181 -19.77 -3.98 -0.22
N TYR A 182 -18.52 -4.40 -0.09
CA TYR A 182 -17.57 -4.49 -1.18
C TYR A 182 -17.96 -5.57 -2.18
N GLN A 183 -18.17 -5.19 -3.44
CA GLN A 183 -18.58 -6.14 -4.46
C GLN A 183 -17.37 -6.78 -5.14
N TRP A 184 -16.92 -7.91 -4.59
CA TRP A 184 -15.83 -8.68 -5.16
C TRP A 184 -16.13 -9.11 -6.62
N GLY A 185 -15.28 -8.66 -7.55
CA GLY A 185 -15.34 -9.04 -8.97
C GLY A 185 -16.04 -8.05 -9.91
N SER A 186 -16.88 -7.16 -9.38
CA SER A 186 -17.43 -6.00 -10.13
C SER A 186 -16.70 -4.71 -9.77
N GLU A 187 -16.32 -4.57 -8.50
CA GLU A 187 -15.43 -3.52 -8.03
C GLU A 187 -14.01 -4.09 -8.03
N ALA A 188 -13.13 -3.48 -8.83
CA ALA A 188 -11.73 -3.88 -8.84
C ALA A 188 -11.03 -3.25 -7.62
N ALA A 189 -10.60 -4.05 -6.65
CA ALA A 189 -9.78 -3.54 -5.54
C ALA A 189 -8.35 -3.23 -5.99
N TRP A 190 -7.99 -3.59 -7.23
CA TRP A 190 -6.73 -3.27 -7.94
C TRP A 190 -6.75 -3.91 -9.35
N PRO A 191 -6.08 -3.37 -10.40
CA PRO A 191 -4.79 -2.65 -10.39
C PRO A 191 -4.83 -1.19 -10.88
N GLN A 192 -6.01 -0.61 -11.10
CA GLN A 192 -6.16 0.69 -11.76
C GLN A 192 -6.56 1.84 -10.82
N LEU A 193 -6.95 1.58 -9.56
CA LEU A 193 -7.40 2.63 -8.64
C LEU A 193 -6.29 3.53 -8.06
N LEU A 194 -5.02 3.23 -8.33
CA LEU A 194 -3.92 4.19 -8.17
C LEU A 194 -3.81 5.17 -9.35
N TRP A 195 -4.50 4.93 -10.47
CA TRP A 195 -4.20 5.57 -11.75
C TRP A 195 -5.41 5.97 -12.61
N THR A 196 -6.63 5.54 -12.30
CA THR A 196 -7.86 6.08 -12.87
C THR A 196 -8.98 6.08 -11.82
N PRO A 197 -9.73 7.18 -11.66
CA PRO A 197 -10.86 7.21 -10.74
C PRO A 197 -12.02 6.37 -11.32
N PRO A 198 -12.73 5.55 -10.53
CA PRO A 198 -14.11 5.25 -10.84
C PRO A 198 -14.88 6.57 -10.70
N ALA A 199 -15.37 7.12 -11.80
CA ALA A 199 -16.17 8.35 -11.87
C ALA A 199 -17.53 8.26 -11.15
N ARG A 200 -17.70 7.41 -10.13
CA ARG A 200 -19.00 7.10 -9.52
C ARG A 200 -19.05 6.97 -7.99
N LEU A 201 -17.98 7.24 -7.26
CA LEU A 201 -18.01 7.12 -5.78
C LEU A 201 -17.88 8.45 -5.01
N VAL A 202 -17.88 9.59 -5.71
CA VAL A 202 -18.08 10.91 -5.08
C VAL A 202 -19.59 11.13 -4.94
N GLY A 203 -20.22 10.50 -3.95
CA GLY A 203 -21.67 10.73 -3.76
C GLY A 203 -22.42 9.88 -2.76
N CYS A 204 -21.77 9.08 -1.90
CA CYS A 204 -22.48 8.37 -0.84
C CYS A 204 -21.71 8.49 0.47
N CYS A 205 -22.07 9.51 1.26
CA CYS A 205 -21.79 9.55 2.69
C CYS A 205 -22.27 8.22 3.30
N TRP A 206 -21.33 7.46 3.88
CA TRP A 206 -21.55 6.11 4.41
C TRP A 206 -22.67 6.07 5.48
N LEU A 207 -22.89 7.17 6.22
CA LEU A 207 -23.91 7.27 7.26
C LEU A 207 -25.36 7.30 6.75
N CYS A 208 -25.62 7.72 5.50
CA CYS A 208 -27.00 7.79 5.00
C CYS A 208 -27.63 6.42 4.73
N ARG A 209 -26.85 5.34 4.62
CA ARG A 209 -27.39 3.99 4.38
C ARG A 209 -27.53 3.12 5.63
N GLY A 210 -26.96 3.57 6.75
CA GLY A 210 -26.93 2.82 8.02
C GLY A 210 -28.07 3.11 9.01
N GLY A 211 -28.96 4.06 8.70
CA GLY A 211 -30.16 4.30 9.53
C GLY A 211 -29.89 4.79 10.97
N LEU A 212 -28.75 5.46 11.22
CA LEU A 212 -28.41 6.00 12.55
C LEU A 212 -28.59 7.53 12.67
N CYS A 213 -29.10 8.22 11.65
CA CYS A 213 -29.67 9.57 11.81
C CYS A 213 -31.18 9.47 12.01
N ALA A 214 -31.59 9.09 13.21
CA ALA A 214 -32.91 9.45 13.72
C ALA A 214 -32.80 10.85 14.35
N GLU A 215 -33.51 11.80 13.74
CA GLU A 215 -34.09 13.01 14.35
C GLU A 215 -33.27 13.77 15.42
N ALA A 216 -32.63 14.87 14.99
CA ALA A 216 -32.68 16.19 15.64
C ALA A 216 -32.04 17.26 14.75
#